data_AF-A0A0B1YJ29-F1
#
_entry.id   AF-A0A0B1YJ29-F1
#
_cell.length_a   1.000
_cell.length_b   1.000
_cell.length_c   1.000
_cell.angle_alpha   90.00
_cell.angle_beta   90.00
_cell.angle_gamma   90.00
#
_symmetry.space_group_name_H-M   'P 1'
#
loop_
_entity.id
_entity.type
_entity.pdbx_description
1 polymer ?
#
loop_
_entity_poly.entity_id
_entity_poly.type
_entity_poly.pdbx_seq_one_letter_code
_entity_poly.pdbx_strand_id
1 'polypeptide(L)'
;MGRSSRPRKTYRPRTHNAATALRTQPWLLDTTFGPLSEVLEHIARGGELHETDHGALIYVSPSSHKPYEVAATIRAYVEIFTVLRSRDPVCPDVEPLRQAMQDINGGEVSEAVVMAALECLTVLRSYAAGKPSEVIADAAQSVLLRLHMDAAEKPAEDDTHDTAAESRR
;
A
#
# COMPACT_ATOMS: atom_id res chain seq x y z
N MET A 1 39.52 -38.19 35.53
CA MET A 1 39.69 -36.82 35.02
C MET A 1 39.45 -36.85 33.51
N GLY A 2 38.63 -36.04 32.83
CA GLY A 2 37.52 -35.15 33.16
C GLY A 2 36.61 -35.13 31.91
N ARG A 3 35.29 -35.03 32.08
CA ARG A 3 34.34 -35.02 30.94
C ARG A 3 34.49 -33.69 30.20
N SER A 4 34.83 -33.72 28.90
CA SER A 4 34.84 -32.51 28.08
C SER A 4 33.41 -32.03 27.82
N SER A 5 33.01 -30.99 28.54
CA SER A 5 31.77 -30.26 28.25
C SER A 5 31.99 -29.45 26.99
N ARG A 6 31.34 -29.82 25.87
CA ARG A 6 31.31 -28.96 24.67
C ARG A 6 30.75 -27.59 25.06
N PRO A 7 31.37 -26.47 24.64
CA PRO A 7 30.85 -25.14 24.95
C PRO A 7 29.44 -25.00 24.38
N ARG A 8 28.46 -24.72 25.24
CA ARG A 8 27.10 -24.41 24.80
C ARG A 8 27.16 -23.09 24.02
N LYS A 9 26.62 -23.08 22.80
CA LYS A 9 26.50 -21.86 21.99
C LYS A 9 25.79 -20.79 22.83
N THR A 10 26.40 -19.61 22.95
CA THR A 10 25.81 -18.45 23.60
C THR A 10 24.47 -18.17 22.95
N TYR A 11 23.39 -18.18 23.74
CA TYR A 11 22.05 -17.84 23.27
C TYR A 11 22.09 -16.43 22.68
N ARG A 12 21.86 -16.32 21.37
CA ARG A 12 21.57 -15.04 20.72
C ARG A 12 20.04 -14.94 20.61
N PRO A 13 19.43 -13.89 21.17
CA PRO A 13 18.02 -13.61 20.93
C PRO A 13 17.77 -13.61 19.43
N ARG A 14 16.79 -14.39 19.01
CA ARG A 14 16.42 -14.51 17.61
C ARG A 14 15.72 -13.22 17.21
N THR A 15 16.48 -12.23 16.71
CA THR A 15 15.90 -11.08 16.01
C THR A 15 15.16 -11.64 14.81
N HIS A 16 13.83 -11.75 14.94
CA HIS A 16 12.98 -12.25 13.87
C HIS A 16 13.09 -11.30 12.68
N ASN A 17 13.73 -11.77 11.60
CA ASN A 17 13.66 -11.27 10.23
C ASN A 17 13.96 -9.79 9.94
N ALA A 18 14.29 -8.96 10.93
CA ALA A 18 14.54 -7.53 10.81
C ALA A 18 15.55 -7.18 9.69
N ALA A 19 16.70 -7.84 9.70
CA ALA A 19 17.75 -7.62 8.68
C ALA A 19 17.60 -8.49 7.41
N THR A 20 16.53 -9.28 7.29
CA THR A 20 16.39 -10.23 6.19
C THR A 20 15.80 -9.53 4.98
N ALA A 21 16.57 -9.49 3.88
CA ALA A 21 16.12 -8.90 2.62
C ALA A 21 14.87 -9.62 2.06
N LEU A 22 13.92 -8.85 1.55
CA LEU A 22 12.64 -9.33 1.03
C LEU A 22 12.78 -10.32 -0.13
N ARG A 23 13.86 -10.25 -0.92
CA ARG A 23 14.16 -11.25 -1.96
C ARG A 23 14.22 -12.69 -1.43
N THR A 24 14.49 -12.88 -0.14
CA THR A 24 14.53 -14.21 0.50
C THR A 24 13.17 -14.65 1.06
N GLN A 25 12.17 -13.77 0.99
CA GLN A 25 10.79 -13.97 1.44
C GLN A 25 9.83 -13.68 0.27
N PRO A 26 9.90 -14.46 -0.84
CA PRO A 26 9.10 -14.18 -2.04
C PRO A 26 7.59 -14.15 -1.75
N TRP A 27 7.09 -14.99 -0.85
CA TRP A 27 5.69 -14.99 -0.42
C TRP A 27 5.24 -13.64 0.16
N LEU A 28 6.15 -12.89 0.80
CA LEU A 28 5.83 -11.58 1.36
C LEU A 28 5.78 -10.52 0.26
N LEU A 29 6.65 -10.61 -0.74
CA LEU A 29 6.57 -9.76 -1.94
C LEU A 29 5.29 -10.04 -2.72
N ASP A 30 4.92 -11.31 -2.90
CA ASP A 30 3.67 -11.70 -3.57
C ASP A 30 2.45 -11.20 -2.79
N THR A 31 2.44 -11.37 -1.47
CA THR A 31 1.33 -10.89 -0.63
C THR A 31 1.23 -9.36 -0.66
N THR A 32 2.37 -8.66 -0.67
CA THR A 32 2.39 -7.21 -0.68
C THR A 32 1.93 -6.70 -2.04
N PHE A 33 2.64 -7.02 -3.12
CA PHE A 33 2.46 -6.46 -4.46
C PHE A 33 1.33 -7.11 -5.27
N GLY A 34 0.96 -8.34 -4.94
CA GLY A 34 -0.05 -9.12 -5.67
C GLY A 34 -1.36 -8.38 -5.89
N PRO A 35 -1.99 -7.80 -4.85
CA PRO A 35 -3.25 -7.07 -5.01
C PRO A 35 -3.19 -5.95 -6.06
N LEU A 36 -2.15 -5.11 -6.03
CA LEU A 36 -2.04 -3.99 -6.98
C LEU A 36 -1.70 -4.49 -8.39
N SER A 37 -0.88 -5.55 -8.51
CA SER A 37 -0.64 -6.21 -9.79
C SER A 37 -1.93 -6.78 -10.39
N GLU A 38 -2.72 -7.51 -9.61
CA GLU A 38 -4.00 -8.08 -10.04
C GLU A 38 -4.97 -6.99 -10.51
N VAL A 39 -5.08 -5.88 -9.77
CA VAL A 39 -5.91 -4.72 -10.13
C VAL A 39 -5.49 -4.14 -11.47
N LEU A 40 -4.22 -3.79 -11.63
CA LEU A 40 -3.72 -3.15 -12.85
C LEU A 40 -3.82 -4.08 -14.07
N GLU A 41 -3.54 -5.38 -13.89
CA GLU A 41 -3.69 -6.37 -14.96
C GLU A 41 -5.16 -6.56 -15.35
N HIS A 42 -6.09 -6.53 -14.40
CA HIS A 42 -7.52 -6.62 -14.69
C HIS A 42 -7.99 -5.43 -15.54
N ILE A 43 -7.56 -4.22 -15.18
CA ILE A 43 -7.84 -3.01 -15.94
C ILE A 43 -7.20 -3.08 -17.33
N ALA A 44 -5.95 -3.54 -17.44
CA ALA A 44 -5.25 -3.67 -18.73
C ALA A 44 -5.97 -4.64 -19.69
N ARG A 45 -6.65 -5.67 -19.16
CA ARG A 45 -7.44 -6.62 -19.94
C ARG A 45 -8.84 -6.10 -20.31
N GLY A 46 -9.17 -4.87 -19.94
CA GLY A 46 -10.51 -4.29 -20.13
C GLY A 46 -11.56 -4.89 -19.21
N GLY A 47 -11.15 -5.40 -18.04
CA GLY A 47 -12.05 -5.96 -17.05
C GLY A 47 -12.91 -4.88 -16.39
N GLU A 48 -14.18 -5.19 -16.17
CA GLU A 48 -15.12 -4.29 -15.49
C GLU A 48 -14.78 -4.17 -14.00
N LEU A 49 -14.89 -2.96 -13.46
CA LEU A 49 -14.78 -2.67 -12.04
C LEU A 49 -16.17 -2.47 -11.45
N HIS A 50 -16.34 -2.83 -10.18
CA HIS A 50 -17.59 -2.59 -9.47
C HIS A 50 -17.59 -1.19 -8.88
N GLU A 51 -18.68 -0.47 -9.02
CA GLU A 51 -18.85 0.83 -8.37
C GLU A 51 -19.64 0.65 -7.06
N THR A 52 -19.21 1.32 -6.01
CA THR A 52 -19.97 1.40 -4.75
C THR A 52 -21.06 2.46 -4.82
N ASP A 53 -21.96 2.46 -3.84
CA ASP A 53 -22.98 3.51 -3.67
C ASP A 53 -22.39 4.93 -3.53
N HIS A 54 -21.10 5.05 -3.21
CA HIS A 54 -20.37 6.32 -3.07
C HIS A 54 -19.48 6.66 -4.29
N GLY A 55 -19.60 5.91 -5.38
CA GLY A 55 -18.83 6.13 -6.62
C GLY A 55 -17.40 5.60 -6.60
N ALA A 56 -16.98 4.90 -5.54
CA ALA A 56 -15.65 4.31 -5.46
C ALA A 56 -15.58 3.02 -6.30
N LEU A 57 -14.52 2.90 -7.11
CA LEU A 57 -14.24 1.72 -7.92
C LEU A 57 -13.57 0.62 -7.10
N ILE A 58 -14.15 -0.57 -7.15
CA ILE A 58 -13.71 -1.78 -6.44
C ILE A 58 -13.34 -2.87 -7.44
N TYR A 59 -12.19 -3.49 -7.17
CA TYR A 59 -11.78 -4.76 -7.74
C TYR A 59 -11.97 -5.87 -6.69
N VAL A 60 -12.63 -6.97 -7.06
CA VAL A 60 -12.72 -8.15 -6.20
C VAL A 60 -11.75 -9.20 -6.72
N SER A 61 -10.69 -9.46 -5.94
CA SER A 61 -9.68 -10.43 -6.32
C SER A 61 -10.28 -11.83 -6.43
N PRO A 62 -10.14 -12.54 -7.57
CA PRO A 62 -10.66 -13.89 -7.74
C PRO A 62 -9.87 -14.91 -6.92
N SER A 63 -8.62 -14.61 -6.57
CA SER A 63 -7.73 -15.48 -5.79
C SER A 63 -8.03 -15.41 -4.29
N SER A 64 -8.33 -14.21 -3.78
CA SER A 64 -8.50 -13.97 -2.34
C SER A 64 -9.94 -13.64 -1.92
N HIS A 65 -10.84 -13.39 -2.87
CA HIS A 65 -12.21 -12.88 -2.65
C HIS A 65 -12.27 -11.59 -1.83
N LYS A 66 -11.16 -10.85 -1.74
CA LYS A 66 -11.10 -9.58 -1.02
C LYS A 66 -11.42 -8.42 -1.97
N PRO A 67 -12.26 -7.47 -1.54
CA PRO A 67 -12.44 -6.23 -2.27
C PRO A 67 -11.25 -5.30 -2.04
N TYR A 68 -10.80 -4.65 -3.11
CA TYR A 68 -9.80 -3.61 -3.10
C TYR A 68 -10.39 -2.37 -3.77
N GLU A 69 -10.47 -1.27 -3.03
CA GLU A 69 -10.77 0.03 -3.63
C GLU A 69 -9.55 0.45 -4.46
N VAL A 70 -9.77 0.61 -5.77
CA VAL A 70 -8.68 0.72 -6.76
C VAL A 70 -7.83 1.96 -6.48
N ALA A 71 -8.46 3.12 -6.35
CA ALA A 71 -7.76 4.37 -6.12
C ALA A 71 -7.03 4.39 -4.78
N ALA A 72 -7.67 3.95 -3.70
CA ALA A 72 -7.06 3.86 -2.38
C ALA A 72 -5.86 2.90 -2.37
N THR A 73 -5.95 1.78 -3.10
CA THR A 73 -4.86 0.81 -3.21
C THR A 73 -3.66 1.42 -3.94
N ILE A 74 -3.86 2.07 -5.09
CA ILE A 74 -2.77 2.74 -5.82
C ILE A 74 -2.17 3.87 -4.96
N ARG A 75 -3.03 4.67 -4.31
CA ARG A 75 -2.62 5.76 -3.42
C ARG A 75 -1.69 5.29 -2.31
N ALA A 76 -2.01 4.19 -1.64
CA ALA A 76 -1.19 3.65 -0.57
C ALA A 76 0.24 3.35 -1.05
N TYR A 77 0.39 2.76 -2.25
CA TYR A 77 1.69 2.52 -2.86
C TYR A 77 2.44 3.81 -3.16
N VAL A 78 1.76 4.78 -3.79
CA VAL A 78 2.34 6.09 -4.09
C VAL A 78 2.87 6.75 -2.82
N GLU A 79 2.10 6.74 -1.73
CA GLU A 79 2.48 7.36 -0.46
C GLU A 79 3.65 6.65 0.23
N ILE A 80 3.63 5.31 0.26
CA ILE A 80 4.72 4.49 0.86
C ILE A 80 6.03 4.73 0.09
N PHE A 81 6.01 4.62 -1.23
CA PHE A 81 7.21 4.74 -2.05
C PHE A 81 7.69 6.18 -2.19
N THR A 82 6.81 7.17 -2.01
CA THR A 82 7.23 8.57 -1.84
C THR A 82 8.08 8.75 -0.58
N VAL A 83 7.69 8.15 0.55
CA VAL A 83 8.51 8.16 1.77
C VAL A 83 9.83 7.42 1.59
N LEU A 84 9.79 6.25 0.95
CA LEU A 84 11.01 5.51 0.68
C LEU A 84 11.96 6.33 -0.20
N ARG A 85 11.45 7.00 -1.23
CA ARG A 85 12.24 7.87 -2.11
C ARG A 85 12.79 9.10 -1.41
N SER A 86 12.04 9.70 -0.47
CA SER A 86 12.57 10.81 0.34
C SER A 86 13.70 10.38 1.27
N ARG A 87 13.75 9.09 1.65
CA ARG A 87 14.81 8.51 2.50
C ARG A 87 15.96 7.92 1.69
N ASP A 88 15.69 7.47 0.47
CA ASP A 88 16.62 6.81 -0.43
C ASP A 88 16.34 7.24 -1.88
N PRO A 89 17.15 8.16 -2.45
CA PRO A 89 16.98 8.66 -3.82
C PRO A 89 17.06 7.59 -4.92
N VAL A 90 17.59 6.39 -4.62
CA VAL A 90 17.63 5.26 -5.56
C VAL A 90 16.26 4.59 -5.73
N CYS A 91 15.31 4.85 -4.80
CA CYS A 91 13.94 4.38 -4.94
C CYS A 91 13.33 4.88 -6.26
N PRO A 92 12.72 4.01 -7.08
CA PRO A 92 12.11 4.39 -8.35
C PRO A 92 11.03 5.46 -8.19
N ASP A 93 10.77 6.17 -9.28
CA ASP A 93 9.72 7.19 -9.30
C ASP A 93 8.34 6.54 -9.34
N VAL A 94 7.39 7.14 -8.64
CA VAL A 94 6.00 6.68 -8.49
C VAL A 94 5.05 7.44 -9.41
N GLU A 95 5.54 8.38 -10.22
CA GLU A 95 4.71 9.19 -11.12
C GLU A 95 3.80 8.36 -12.04
N PRO A 96 4.24 7.22 -12.63
CA PRO A 96 3.33 6.40 -13.45
C PRO A 96 2.14 5.84 -12.66
N LEU A 97 2.33 5.47 -11.37
CA LEU A 97 1.23 5.05 -10.50
C LEU A 97 0.33 6.24 -10.14
N ARG A 98 0.90 7.43 -9.93
CA ARG A 98 0.13 8.65 -9.65
C ARG A 98 -0.75 9.03 -10.84
N GLN A 99 -0.22 8.98 -12.06
CA GLN A 99 -0.99 9.24 -13.27
C GLN A 99 -2.11 8.23 -13.46
N ALA A 100 -1.82 6.92 -13.31
CA ALA A 100 -2.84 5.89 -13.42
C ALA A 100 -3.97 6.07 -12.40
N MET A 101 -3.66 6.44 -11.16
CA MET A 101 -4.68 6.76 -10.15
C MET A 101 -5.58 7.93 -10.58
N GLN A 102 -5.01 8.99 -11.15
CA GLN A 102 -5.76 10.16 -11.61
C GLN A 102 -6.69 9.80 -12.78
N ASP A 103 -6.18 9.08 -13.78
CA ASP A 103 -6.94 8.68 -14.96
C ASP A 103 -8.06 7.69 -14.61
N ILE A 104 -7.80 6.76 -13.69
CA ILE A 104 -8.82 5.82 -13.18
C ILE A 104 -9.94 6.57 -12.46
N ASN A 105 -9.61 7.54 -11.61
CA ASN A 105 -10.62 8.36 -10.94
C ASN A 105 -11.37 9.30 -11.90
N GLY A 106 -10.71 9.73 -12.98
CA GLY A 106 -11.31 10.57 -14.02
C GLY A 106 -12.14 9.80 -15.05
N GLY A 107 -12.08 8.47 -15.05
CA GLY A 107 -12.74 7.62 -16.05
C GLY A 107 -12.07 7.61 -17.44
N GLU A 108 -10.87 8.18 -17.57
CA GLU A 108 -10.13 8.32 -18.83
C GLU A 108 -8.93 7.36 -18.90
N VAL A 109 -9.15 6.09 -18.57
CA VAL A 109 -8.05 5.11 -18.50
C VAL A 109 -7.58 4.70 -19.90
N SER A 110 -6.33 5.05 -20.23
CA SER A 110 -5.66 4.55 -21.42
C SER A 110 -4.82 3.30 -21.13
N GLU A 111 -4.74 2.40 -22.12
CA GLU A 111 -3.87 1.21 -22.03
C GLU A 111 -2.40 1.59 -21.74
N ALA A 112 -1.90 2.65 -22.39
CA ALA A 112 -0.53 3.12 -22.20
C ALA A 112 -0.23 3.50 -20.75
N VAL A 113 -1.18 4.16 -20.06
CA VAL A 113 -1.02 4.57 -18.66
C VAL A 113 -1.04 3.37 -17.72
N VAL A 114 -1.92 2.40 -17.96
CA VAL A 114 -1.98 1.17 -17.15
C VAL A 114 -0.73 0.32 -17.34
N MET A 115 -0.21 0.22 -18.57
CA MET A 115 1.05 -0.48 -18.85
C MET A 115 2.24 0.20 -18.18
N ALA A 116 2.31 1.54 -18.22
CA ALA A 116 3.34 2.30 -17.51
C ALA A 116 3.27 2.09 -15.98
N ALA A 117 2.06 1.99 -15.43
CA ALA A 117 1.84 1.68 -14.01
C ALA A 117 2.30 0.24 -13.65
N LEU A 118 2.04 -0.74 -14.51
CA LEU A 118 2.52 -2.13 -14.32
C LEU A 118 4.05 -2.22 -14.37
N GLU A 119 4.68 -1.53 -15.31
CA GLU A 119 6.14 -1.45 -15.40
C GLU A 119 6.72 -0.77 -14.15
N CYS A 120 6.15 0.37 -13.73
CA CYS A 120 6.54 1.05 -12.51
C CYS A 120 6.44 0.12 -11.29
N LEU A 121 5.32 -0.60 -11.13
CA LEU A 121 5.14 -1.56 -10.05
C LEU A 121 6.18 -2.67 -10.06
N THR A 122 6.56 -3.16 -11.24
CA THR A 122 7.61 -4.18 -11.40
C THR A 122 8.97 -3.68 -10.93
N VAL A 123 9.30 -2.43 -11.25
CA VAL A 123 10.56 -1.79 -10.81
C VAL A 123 10.53 -1.54 -9.29
N LEU A 124 9.40 -1.06 -8.74
CA LEU A 124 9.23 -0.88 -7.30
C LEU A 124 9.33 -2.21 -6.53
N ARG A 125 8.75 -3.27 -7.06
CA ARG A 125 8.87 -4.63 -6.51
C ARG A 125 10.32 -5.11 -6.49
N SER A 126 11.06 -4.87 -7.57
CA SER A 126 12.48 -5.21 -7.66
C SER A 126 13.33 -4.42 -6.66
N TYR A 127 13.05 -3.12 -6.51
CA TYR A 127 13.67 -2.29 -5.48
C TYR A 127 13.37 -2.81 -4.07
N ALA A 128 12.09 -3.07 -3.76
CA ALA A 128 11.66 -3.57 -2.45
C ALA A 128 12.28 -4.92 -2.12
N ALA A 129 12.45 -5.82 -3.10
CA ALA A 129 13.13 -7.10 -2.91
C ALA A 129 14.57 -6.93 -2.40
N GLY A 130 15.24 -5.84 -2.75
CA GLY A 130 16.58 -5.49 -2.26
C GLY A 130 16.61 -4.94 -0.82
N LYS A 131 15.46 -4.62 -0.23
CA LYS A 131 15.37 -4.02 1.12
C LYS A 131 15.01 -5.05 2.19
N PRO A 132 15.48 -4.85 3.43
CA PRO A 132 14.90 -5.54 4.58
C PRO A 132 13.40 -5.22 4.71
N SER A 133 12.60 -6.18 5.19
CA SER A 133 11.15 -6.01 5.30
C SER A 133 10.75 -4.86 6.24
N GLU A 134 11.55 -4.61 7.29
CA GLU A 134 11.34 -3.52 8.24
C GLU A 134 11.39 -2.14 7.59
N VAL A 135 12.19 -1.95 6.53
CA VAL A 135 12.30 -0.67 5.83
C VAL A 135 10.98 -0.33 5.13
N ILE A 136 10.34 -1.34 4.52
CA ILE A 136 9.04 -1.17 3.86
C ILE A 136 7.94 -0.96 4.92
N ALA A 137 7.97 -1.74 6.00
CA ALA A 137 7.00 -1.62 7.09
C ALA A 137 7.08 -0.26 7.80
N ASP A 138 8.29 0.26 8.04
CA ASP A 138 8.50 1.57 8.66
C ASP A 138 7.98 2.72 7.79
N ALA A 139 8.18 2.63 6.47
CA ALA A 139 7.60 3.60 5.53
C ALA A 139 6.06 3.55 5.54
N ALA A 140 5.47 2.36 5.53
CA ALA A 140 4.02 2.19 5.67
C ALA A 140 3.49 2.74 6.99
N GLN A 141 4.18 2.48 8.10
CA GLN A 141 3.80 3.04 9.41
C GLN A 141 3.87 4.57 9.41
N SER A 142 4.85 5.15 8.72
CA SER A 142 4.97 6.60 8.58
C SER A 142 3.83 7.22 7.76
N VAL A 143 3.29 6.49 6.77
CA VAL A 143 2.05 6.87 6.07
C VAL A 143 0.85 6.83 7.02
N LEU A 144 0.65 5.72 7.73
CA LEU A 144 -0.47 5.56 8.65
C LEU A 144 -0.49 6.64 9.73
N LEU A 145 0.66 6.96 10.33
CA LEU A 145 0.76 8.03 11.33
C LEU A 145 0.36 9.39 10.77
N ARG A 146 0.78 9.73 9.53
CA ARG A 146 0.37 10.99 8.88
C ARG A 146 -1.13 11.03 8.64
N LEU A 147 -1.73 9.95 8.13
CA LEU A 147 -3.18 9.86 7.93
C LEU A 147 -3.96 10.04 9.24
N HIS A 148 -3.48 9.47 10.35
CA HIS A 148 -4.10 9.66 11.66
C HIS A 148 -3.97 11.10 12.18
N MET A 149 -2.83 11.76 11.94
CA MET A 149 -2.65 13.16 12.30
C MET A 149 -3.55 14.09 11.48
N ASP A 150 -3.60 13.91 10.15
CA ASP A 150 -4.45 14.68 9.25
C ASP A 150 -5.95 14.53 9.61
N ALA A 151 -6.37 13.34 10.03
CA ALA A 151 -7.73 13.09 10.48
C ALA A 151 -8.06 13.77 11.83
N ALA A 152 -7.08 13.88 12.73
CA ALA A 152 -7.25 14.57 14.01
C ALA A 152 -7.26 16.10 13.88
N GLU A 153 -6.65 16.63 12.82
CA GLU A 153 -6.61 18.07 12.53
C GLU A 153 -7.88 18.58 11.83
N LYS A 154 -8.69 17.70 11.21
CA LYS A 154 -10.00 18.08 10.69
C LYS A 154 -10.96 18.32 11.87
N PRO A 155 -11.43 19.56 12.11
CA PRO A 155 -12.49 19.78 13.09
C PRO A 155 -13.73 18.99 12.66
N ALA A 156 -14.43 18.41 13.64
CA ALA A 156 -15.76 17.86 13.44
C ALA A 156 -16.71 19.02 13.07
N GLU A 157 -16.80 19.35 11.78
CA GLU A 157 -17.86 20.21 11.27
C GLU A 157 -19.16 19.41 11.19
N ASP A 158 -20.18 19.99 11.83
CA ASP A 158 -21.60 19.64 11.85
C ASP A 158 -22.04 18.42 12.69
N ASP A 159 -22.20 18.68 13.99
CA ASP A 159 -23.23 18.04 14.79
C ASP A 159 -23.91 19.09 15.70
N THR A 160 -24.57 20.08 15.09
CA THR A 160 -25.62 20.84 15.80
C THR A 160 -26.91 20.75 15.02
N HIS A 161 -27.61 19.65 15.29
CA HIS A 161 -28.99 19.40 14.94
C HIS A 161 -29.88 20.62 15.17
N ASP A 162 -30.55 21.00 14.09
CA ASP A 162 -31.81 21.70 14.01
C ASP A 162 -32.81 21.15 15.04
N THR A 163 -32.92 21.81 16.19
CA THR A 163 -33.99 21.60 17.18
C THR A 163 -34.40 22.93 17.79
N ALA A 164 -35.13 23.74 17.01
CA ALA A 164 -36.02 24.75 17.57
C ALA A 164 -37.27 24.91 16.71
N ALA A 165 -38.07 23.83 16.66
CA ALA A 165 -39.50 23.98 16.45
C ALA A 165 -40.12 24.74 17.63
N GLU A 166 -41.10 25.58 17.31
CA GLU A 166 -42.23 25.92 18.17
C GLU A 166 -41.96 26.68 19.48
N SER A 167 -42.02 28.02 19.40
CA SER A 167 -42.75 28.81 20.41
C SER A 167 -42.81 30.29 20.03
N ARG A 168 -43.80 30.71 19.21
CA ARG A 168 -44.42 32.04 19.32
C ARG A 168 -45.91 31.96 18.96
N ARG A 169 -46.74 31.97 20.01
CA ARG A 169 -48.04 32.61 20.01
C ARG A 169 -47.84 34.13 20.06
#